data_AF-A0A1H1S1M5-F1
#
_entry.id   AF-A0A1H1S1M5-F1
#
_cell.length_a   1.000
_cell.length_b   1.000
_cell.length_c   1.000
_cell.angle_alpha   90.00
_cell.angle_beta   90.00
_cell.angle_gamma   90.00
#
_symmetry.space_group_name_H-M   'P 1'
#
loop_
_entity.id
_entity.type
_entity.pdbx_description
1 polymer ?
#
loop_
_entity_poly.entity_id
_entity_poly.type
_entity_poly.pdbx_seq_one_letter_code
_entity_poly.pdbx_strand_id
1 'polypeptide(L)'
;MILWSFFITGNKSSTSSKNVIVIATVHKLIDTNGYVKVDVEYNYQGRVLNNSFHVANADSLKTNGKVRLLVSQGNLNKDIKYIGVAK
;
A
#
# COMPACT_ATOMS: atom_id res chain seq x y z
N MET A 1 46.36 16.51 29.25
CA MET A 1 46.15 16.27 27.81
C MET A 1 44.86 15.46 27.68
N ILE A 2 43.75 16.11 27.31
CA ILE A 2 42.42 15.48 27.31
C ILE A 2 42.15 15.00 25.88
N LEU A 3 42.07 13.69 25.69
CA LEU A 3 41.70 13.10 24.40
C LEU A 3 40.19 12.94 24.37
N TRP A 4 39.52 13.82 23.63
CA TRP A 4 38.10 13.67 23.28
C TRP A 4 37.99 12.66 22.15
N SER A 5 37.43 11.48 22.42
CA SER A 5 37.03 10.53 21.38
C SER A 5 35.53 10.63 21.16
N PHE A 6 35.14 11.32 20.08
CA PHE A 6 33.80 11.27 19.49
C PHE A 6 33.78 10.15 18.44
N PHE A 7 32.96 9.12 18.66
CA PHE A 7 32.64 8.04 17.72
C PHE A 7 31.24 7.54 18.12
N ILE A 8 30.23 7.30 17.28
CA ILE A 8 30.03 7.34 15.82
C ILE A 8 28.57 7.75 15.60
N THR A 9 28.38 8.60 14.59
CA THR A 9 27.19 8.87 13.79
C THR A 9 26.08 7.82 13.94
N GLY A 10 24.91 8.25 14.39
CA GLY A 10 23.72 7.41 14.42
C GLY A 10 23.43 6.85 13.04
N ASN A 11 23.39 5.53 12.92
CA ASN A 11 22.74 4.86 11.81
C ASN A 11 21.25 5.20 11.88
N LYS A 12 20.86 6.35 11.32
CA LYS A 12 19.52 6.49 10.77
C LYS A 12 19.46 5.50 9.62
N SER A 13 19.07 4.27 9.94
CA SER A 13 18.56 3.33 8.96
C SER A 13 17.39 4.02 8.31
N SER A 14 17.67 4.73 7.22
CA SER A 14 16.67 5.20 6.30
C SER A 14 16.19 3.92 5.64
N THR A 15 15.26 3.24 6.30
CA THR A 15 14.44 2.20 5.70
C THR A 15 13.74 2.89 4.54
N SER A 16 14.40 2.90 3.40
CA SER A 16 13.85 3.29 2.13
C SER A 16 12.73 2.30 1.87
N SER A 17 11.52 2.66 2.30
CA SER A 17 10.29 1.91 2.04
C SER A 17 10.18 1.78 0.53
N LYS A 18 10.65 0.64 0.00
CA LYS A 18 10.54 0.32 -1.40
C LYS A 18 9.05 0.13 -1.68
N ASN A 19 8.51 0.98 -2.52
CA ASN A 19 7.14 0.85 -2.99
C ASN A 19 7.10 -0.13 -4.16
N VAL A 20 6.15 -1.04 -4.16
CA VAL A 20 5.94 -2.02 -5.22
C VAL A 20 4.53 -1.89 -5.77
N ILE A 21 4.40 -2.11 -7.08
CA ILE A 21 3.10 -2.12 -7.74
C ILE A 21 2.58 -3.55 -7.71
N VAL A 22 1.38 -3.74 -7.18
CA VAL A 22 0.67 -5.01 -7.15
C VAL A 22 -0.65 -4.89 -7.89
N ILE A 23 -1.10 -6.02 -8.44
CA ILE A 23 -2.44 -6.14 -9.01
C ILE A 23 -3.31 -6.81 -7.96
N ALA A 24 -4.38 -6.14 -7.57
CA ALA A 24 -5.33 -6.62 -6.60
C ALA A 24 -6.70 -6.84 -7.24
N THR A 25 -7.42 -7.84 -6.77
CA THR A 25 -8.81 -8.11 -7.14
C THR A 25 -9.72 -7.39 -6.15
N VAL A 26 -10.75 -6.71 -6.66
CA VAL A 26 -11.77 -6.05 -5.82
C VAL A 26 -12.78 -7.08 -5.35
N HIS A 27 -12.90 -7.28 -4.05
CA HIS A 27 -13.88 -8.19 -3.45
C HIS A 27 -15.20 -7.50 -3.14
N LYS A 28 -15.14 -6.24 -2.70
CA LYS A 28 -16.33 -5.51 -2.26
C LYS A 28 -16.15 -4.01 -2.46
N LEU A 29 -17.25 -3.37 -2.80
CA LEU A 29 -17.39 -1.92 -2.88
C LEU A 29 -18.50 -1.52 -1.90
N ILE A 30 -18.19 -0.63 -0.96
CA ILE A 30 -19.14 -0.10 0.01
C ILE A 30 -19.21 1.41 -0.21
N ASP A 31 -20.29 1.87 -0.81
CA ASP A 31 -20.56 3.29 -0.94
C ASP A 31 -20.91 3.87 0.44
N THR A 32 -20.20 4.93 0.81
CA THR A 32 -20.33 5.62 2.09
C THR A 32 -20.29 7.12 1.84
N ASN A 33 -21.48 7.72 1.66
CA ASN A 33 -21.76 9.15 1.65
C ASN A 33 -20.57 10.07 1.24
N GLY A 34 -20.12 9.92 0.00
CA GLY A 34 -19.04 10.73 -0.60
C GLY A 34 -17.71 10.01 -0.84
N TYR A 35 -17.57 8.76 -0.38
CA TYR A 35 -16.43 7.90 -0.70
C TYR A 35 -16.85 6.43 -0.78
N VAL A 36 -16.13 5.64 -1.58
CA VAL A 36 -16.31 4.19 -1.66
C VAL A 36 -15.16 3.50 -0.95
N LYS A 37 -15.49 2.67 0.04
CA LYS A 37 -14.53 1.73 0.62
C LYS A 37 -14.41 0.53 -0.31
N VAL A 38 -13.19 0.26 -0.74
CA VAL A 38 -12.84 -0.82 -1.68
C VAL A 38 -12.06 -1.86 -0.91
N ASP A 39 -12.64 -3.05 -0.75
CA ASP A 39 -11.96 -4.20 -0.19
C ASP A 39 -11.28 -4.97 -1.32
N VAL A 40 -10.00 -5.27 -1.17
CA VAL A 40 -9.15 -5.87 -2.19
C VAL A 40 -8.31 -7.01 -1.64
N GLU A 41 -8.04 -7.98 -2.51
CA GLU A 41 -7.11 -9.08 -2.26
C GLU A 41 -5.99 -9.06 -3.29
N TYR A 42 -4.74 -9.22 -2.87
CA TYR A 42 -3.62 -9.38 -3.79
C TYR A 42 -2.61 -10.39 -3.28
N ASN A 43 -1.91 -11.03 -4.22
CA ASN A 43 -0.79 -11.89 -3.90
C ASN A 43 0.52 -11.09 -3.97
N TYR A 44 1.28 -11.12 -2.89
CA TYR A 44 2.62 -10.57 -2.86
C TYR A 44 3.59 -11.64 -2.36
N GLN A 45 4.54 -12.04 -3.21
CA GLN A 45 5.57 -13.05 -2.90
C GLN A 45 4.99 -14.38 -2.35
N GLY A 46 3.88 -14.84 -2.90
CA GLY A 46 3.23 -16.09 -2.49
C GLY A 46 2.31 -15.95 -1.27
N ARG A 47 2.17 -14.74 -0.70
CA ARG A 47 1.25 -14.45 0.40
C ARG A 47 0.03 -13.73 -0.11
N VAL A 48 -1.15 -14.25 0.20
CA VAL A 48 -2.43 -13.58 -0.06
C VAL A 48 -2.67 -12.56 1.04
N LEU A 49 -2.89 -11.32 0.64
CA LEU A 49 -3.10 -10.18 1.53
C LEU A 49 -4.43 -9.52 1.21
N ASN A 50 -5.17 -9.21 2.26
CA ASN A 50 -6.44 -8.52 2.19
C ASN A 50 -6.29 -7.11 2.76
N ASN A 51 -6.80 -6.13 2.03
CA ASN A 51 -6.75 -4.75 2.47
C ASN A 51 -7.98 -3.96 2.03
N SER A 52 -8.15 -2.77 2.59
CA SER A 52 -9.24 -1.88 2.23
C SER A 52 -8.76 -0.43 2.18
N PHE A 53 -9.18 0.30 1.15
CA PHE A 53 -8.88 1.73 1.01
C PHE A 53 -10.13 2.51 0.56
N HIS A 54 -10.10 3.82 0.75
CA HIS A 54 -11.20 4.70 0.35
C HIS A 54 -10.86 5.42 -0.97
N VAL A 55 -11.83 5.55 -1.85
CA VAL A 55 -11.71 6.28 -3.12
C VAL A 55 -12.90 7.22 -3.27
N ALA A 56 -12.64 8.49 -3.57
CA ALA A 56 -13.69 9.49 -3.77
C ALA A 56 -14.48 9.30 -5.09
N ASN A 57 -13.95 8.52 -6.04
CA ASN A 57 -14.60 8.24 -7.31
C ASN A 57 -14.33 6.80 -7.75
N ALA A 58 -15.34 5.94 -7.59
CA ALA A 58 -15.26 4.52 -7.85
C ALA A 58 -16.06 4.10 -9.09
N ASP A 59 -16.51 5.02 -9.93
CA ASP A 59 -17.39 4.73 -11.08
C ASP A 59 -16.77 3.73 -12.07
N SER A 60 -15.44 3.65 -12.11
CA SER A 60 -14.69 2.68 -12.94
C SER A 60 -14.35 1.38 -12.22
N LEU A 61 -14.58 1.29 -10.90
CA LEU A 61 -14.31 0.10 -10.11
C LEU A 61 -15.49 -0.86 -10.17
N LYS A 62 -15.18 -2.14 -10.27
CA LYS A 62 -16.17 -3.22 -10.31
C LYS A 62 -15.76 -4.32 -9.37
N THR A 63 -16.73 -4.94 -8.71
CA THR A 63 -16.50 -6.20 -7.97
C THR A 63 -15.93 -7.26 -8.92
N ASN A 64 -14.96 -8.03 -8.44
CA ASN A 64 -14.10 -8.95 -9.20
C ASN A 64 -13.21 -8.28 -10.28
N GLY A 65 -13.24 -6.95 -10.37
CA GLY A 65 -12.33 -6.19 -11.22
C GLY A 65 -10.92 -6.17 -10.65
N LYS A 66 -9.93 -5.89 -11.51
CA LYS A 66 -8.53 -5.77 -11.10
C LYS A 66 -8.13 -4.30 -10.98
N VAL A 67 -7.39 -3.98 -9.93
CA VAL A 67 -6.85 -2.64 -9.68
C VAL A 67 -5.35 -2.72 -9.46
N ARG A 68 -4.67 -1.61 -9.76
CA ARG A 68 -3.26 -1.42 -9.45
C ARG A 68 -3.14 -0.66 -8.15
N LEU A 69 -2.35 -1.21 -7.25
CA LEU A 69 -2.04 -0.61 -5.96
C LEU A 69 -0.54 -0.41 -5.86
N LEU A 70 -0.15 0.72 -5.29
CA LEU A 70 1.21 0.95 -4.84
C LEU A 70 1.25 0.62 -3.34
N VAL A 71 2.03 -0.38 -2.96
CA VAL A 71 2.14 -0.85 -1.57
C VAL A 71 3.58 -0.73 -1.08
N SER A 72 3.75 -0.33 0.19
CA SER A 72 5.08 -0.29 0.83
C SER A 72 5.52 -1.69 1.26
N GLN A 73 6.69 -2.16 0.81
CA GLN A 73 7.22 -3.46 1.20
C GLN A 73 7.40 -3.62 2.71
N GLY A 74 7.70 -2.54 3.42
CA GLY A 74 7.86 -2.56 4.89
C GLY A 74 6.52 -2.61 5.64
N ASN A 75 5.42 -2.28 4.97
CA ASN A 75 4.11 -2.15 5.61
C ASN A 75 2.97 -2.38 4.62
N LEU A 76 2.87 -3.63 4.13
CA LEU A 76 1.90 -4.07 3.12
C LEU A 76 0.44 -3.83 3.52
N ASN A 77 0.17 -3.58 4.81
CA ASN A 77 -1.17 -3.42 5.33
C ASN A 77 -1.62 -1.98 5.63
N LYS A 78 -0.71 -1.01 5.72
CA LYS A 78 -1.06 0.37 6.11
C LYS A 78 -0.85 1.39 5.00
N ASP A 79 0.19 1.20 4.18
CA ASP A 79 0.59 2.17 3.18
C ASP A 79 0.23 1.68 1.78
N ILE A 80 -1.09 1.72 1.49
CA ILE A 80 -1.64 1.36 0.19
C ILE A 80 -2.18 2.59 -0.50
N LYS A 81 -1.74 2.81 -1.73
CA LYS A 81 -2.26 3.87 -2.60
C LYS A 81 -2.87 3.26 -3.86
N TYR A 82 -4.13 3.60 -4.11
CA TYR A 82 -4.78 3.30 -5.38
C TYR A 82 -4.14 4.12 -6.50
N ILE A 83 -3.73 3.46 -7.58
CA ILE A 83 -3.08 4.10 -8.73
C ILE A 83 -3.81 3.85 -10.06
N GLY A 84 -4.93 3.13 -10.04
CA GLY A 84 -5.80 2.97 -11.21
C GLY A 84 -6.35 1.56 -11.40
N VAL A 85 -7.18 1.39 -12.43
CA VAL A 85 -7.72 0.08 -12.84
C VAL A 85 -6.66 -0.69 -13.63
N ALA A 86 -6.53 -1.99 -13.39
CA ALA A 86 -5.73 -2.88 -14.23
C ALA A 86 -6.63 -3.42 -15.36
N LYS A 87 -6.19 -3.26 -16.61
CA LYS A 87 -6.81 -3.91 -17.78
C LYS A 87 -6.42 -5.38 -17.85
#